data_AF-A0A917TE45-F1
#
_entry.id   AF-A0A917TE45-F1
#
_cell.length_a   1.000
_cell.length_b   1.000
_cell.length_c   1.000
_cell.angle_alpha   90.00
_cell.angle_beta   90.00
_cell.angle_gamma   90.00
#
_symmetry.space_group_name_H-M   'P 1'
#
loop_
_entity.id
_entity.type
_entity.pdbx_description
1 polymer ?
#
loop_
_entity_poly.entity_id
_entity_poly.type
_entity_poly.pdbx_seq_one_letter_code
_entity_poly.pdbx_strand_id
1 'polypeptide(L)' 'MDLVLESMTLPVDNLLGIFLYVLLFVFVAILVSFLALTFIPNKLSYTIKSTIMGTIVVVALLLWWFIIVI' A
#
# COMPACT_ATOMS: atom_id res chain seq x y z
N MET A 1 18.22 -3.31 16.77
CA MET A 1 16.83 -3.81 16.68
C MET A 1 15.83 -2.84 17.27
N ASP A 2 16.24 -1.94 18.19
CA ASP A 2 15.38 -0.86 18.69
C ASP A 2 15.07 0.23 17.67
N LEU A 3 16.00 0.57 16.78
CA LEU A 3 15.84 1.71 15.87
C LEU A 3 14.62 1.59 14.91
N VAL A 4 14.26 0.36 14.53
CA VAL A 4 13.05 0.09 13.72
C VAL A 4 11.78 0.18 14.57
N LEU A 5 11.80 -0.36 15.79
CA LEU A 5 10.65 -0.27 16.71
C LEU A 5 10.41 1.16 17.20
N GLU A 6 11.48 1.87 17.55
CA GLU A 6 11.47 3.26 17.99
C GLU A 6 10.95 4.18 16.88
N SER A 7 11.38 3.97 15.63
CA SER A 7 10.87 4.72 14.48
C SER A 7 9.39 4.46 14.16
N MET A 8 8.80 3.38 14.67
CA MET A 8 7.37 3.08 14.53
C MET A 8 6.50 3.66 15.65
N THR A 9 7.08 4.25 16.71
CA THR A 9 6.31 4.84 17.82
C THR A 9 5.63 6.15 17.43
N LEU A 10 6.34 7.01 16.69
CA LEU A 10 5.83 8.24 16.08
C LEU A 10 6.21 8.26 14.60
N PRO A 11 5.52 7.45 13.77
CA PRO A 11 5.96 7.18 12.41
C PRO A 11 5.86 8.40 11.49
N VAL A 12 4.99 9.37 11.79
CA VAL A 12 4.83 10.60 10.98
C VAL A 12 5.96 11.60 11.24
N ASP A 13 6.56 11.56 12.44
CA ASP A 13 7.66 12.46 12.84
C ASP A 13 9.05 11.90 12.46
N ASN A 14 9.10 10.68 11.91
CA ASN A 14 10.33 10.00 11.55
C ASN A 14 10.31 9.58 10.06
N LEU A 15 11.32 10.00 9.29
CA LEU A 15 11.43 9.66 7.87
C LEU A 15 11.50 8.14 7.62
N LEU A 16 12.15 7.37 8.49
CA LEU A 16 12.14 5.91 8.39
C LEU A 16 10.78 5.34 8.75
N GLY A 17 10.13 5.89 9.78
CA GLY A 17 8.79 5.49 10.21
C GLY A 17 7.75 5.67 9.11
N ILE A 18 7.74 6.84 8.45
CA ILE A 18 6.77 7.18 7.41
C ILE A 18 6.97 6.28 6.17
N PHE A 19 8.22 5.98 5.83
CA PHE A 19 8.55 5.08 4.72
C PHE A 19 8.12 3.63 5.03
N LEU A 20 8.40 3.13 6.24
CA LEU A 20 7.99 1.79 6.64
C LEU A 20 6.47 1.65 6.68
N TYR A 21 5.77 2.68 7.16
CA TYR A 21 4.31 2.68 7.20
C TYR A 21 3.70 2.69 5.80
N VAL A 22 4.20 3.53 4.88
CA VAL A 22 3.68 3.55 3.50
C VAL A 22 3.96 2.22 2.80
N LEU A 23 5.13 1.63 3.03
CA LEU A 23 5.50 0.35 2.45
C LEU A 23 4.59 -0.78 2.94
N LEU A 24 4.32 -0.84 4.25
CA LEU A 24 3.36 -1.80 4.81
C LEU A 24 1.96 -1.59 4.25
N PHE A 25 1.50 -0.35 4.17
CA PHE A 25 0.18 -0.01 3.67
C PHE A 25 0.00 -0.43 2.20
N VAL A 26 0.96 -0.08 1.34
CA VAL A 26 0.96 -0.45 -0.08
C VAL A 26 1.07 -1.96 -0.24
N PHE A 27 1.88 -2.64 0.57
CA PHE A 27 2.01 -4.10 0.55
C PHE A 27 0.67 -4.79 0.84
N VAL A 28 -0.07 -4.33 1.86
CA VAL A 28 -1.41 -4.84 2.18
C VAL A 28 -2.39 -4.55 1.04
N ALA A 29 -2.38 -3.34 0.48
CA ALA A 29 -3.26 -2.97 -0.63
C ALA A 29 -3.01 -3.87 -1.87
N ILE A 30 -1.74 -4.14 -2.19
CA ILE A 30 -1.33 -5.05 -3.28
C ILE A 30 -1.85 -6.47 -3.01
N LEU A 31 -1.66 -7.00 -1.80
CA LEU A 31 -2.12 -8.34 -1.44
C LEU A 31 -3.64 -8.50 -1.54
N VAL A 32 -4.39 -7.55 -0.98
CA VAL A 32 -5.87 -7.55 -1.04
C VAL A 32 -6.34 -7.50 -2.49
N SER A 33 -5.71 -6.66 -3.30
CA SER A 33 -6.08 -6.46 -4.70
C SER A 33 -5.72 -7.67 -5.56
N PHE A 34 -4.58 -8.30 -5.31
CA PHE A 34 -4.18 -9.52 -5.98
C PHE A 34 -5.16 -10.67 -5.66
N LEU A 35 -5.55 -10.81 -4.39
CA LEU A 35 -6.59 -11.77 -4.00
C LEU A 35 -7.91 -11.47 -4.73
N ALA A 36 -8.36 -10.22 -4.71
CA ALA A 36 -9.60 -9.80 -5.38
C ALA A 36 -9.60 -10.13 -6.88
N LEU A 37 -8.48 -9.87 -7.56
CA LEU A 37 -8.32 -10.20 -8.99
C LEU A 37 -8.28 -11.72 -9.25
N THR A 38 -7.86 -12.53 -8.29
CA THR A 38 -7.85 -14.00 -8.40
C THR A 38 -9.27 -14.57 -8.39
N PHE A 39 -10.21 -13.90 -7.71
CA PHE A 39 -11.63 -14.29 -7.69
C PHE A 39 -12.38 -13.92 -8.97
N ILE A 40 -11.78 -13.17 -9.90
CA ILE A 40 -12.38 -12.84 -11.18
C ILE A 40 -12.14 -14.01 -12.16
N PRO A 41 -13.16 -14.79 -12.54
CA PRO A 41 -12.99 -15.98 -13.37
C PRO A 41 -12.61 -15.65 -14.82
N ASN A 42 -12.84 -14.42 -15.28
CA ASN A 42 -12.54 -14.01 -16.64
C ASN A 42 -11.08 -13.54 -16.78
N LYS A 43 -10.40 -13.99 -17.84
CA LYS A 43 -9.00 -13.61 -18.11
C LYS A 43 -8.96 -12.16 -18.63
N LEU A 44 -8.95 -11.21 -17.70
CA LEU A 44 -8.63 -9.81 -18.01
C LEU A 44 -7.28 -9.75 -18.73
N SER A 45 -7.22 -8.99 -19.82
CA SER A 45 -5.98 -8.71 -20.54
C SER A 45 -4.92 -8.16 -19.58
N TYR A 46 -3.65 -8.48 -19.83
CA TYR A 46 -2.53 -8.01 -19.02
C TYR A 46 -2.52 -6.49 -18.87
N THR A 47 -2.86 -5.76 -19.95
CA THR A 47 -2.97 -4.30 -19.93
C THR A 47 -3.99 -3.82 -18.90
N ILE A 48 -5.17 -4.43 -18.87
CA ILE A 48 -6.26 -4.03 -17.96
C ILE A 48 -5.87 -4.35 -16.51
N LYS A 49 -5.29 -5.53 -16.26
CA LYS A 49 -4.80 -5.88 -14.93
C LYS A 49 -3.73 -4.90 -14.44
N SER A 50 -2.80 -4.52 -15.30
CA SER A 50 -1.75 -3.55 -14.98
C SER A 50 -2.33 -2.17 -14.66
N THR A 51 -3.29 -1.68 -15.45
CA THR A 51 -3.97 -0.40 -15.18
C THR A 51 -4.75 -0.42 -13.87
N ILE A 52 -5.48 -1.51 -13.59
CA ILE A 52 -6.18 -1.70 -12.30
C ILE A 52 -5.18 -1.69 -11.15
N MET A 53 -4.05 -2.39 -11.29
CA MET A 53 -3.06 -2.44 -10.21
C MET A 53 -2.42 -1.08 -9.97
N GLY A 54 -2.06 -0.36 -11.03
CA GLY A 54 -1.49 0.99 -10.92
C GLY A 54 -2.47 1.98 -10.27
N THR A 55 -3.75 1.93 -10.67
CA THR A 55 -4.79 2.79 -10.06
C THR A 55 -5.00 2.47 -8.59
N ILE A 56 -5.01 1.19 -8.21
CA ILE A 56 -5.09 0.75 -6.81
C ILE A 56 -3.92 1.30 -5.99
N VAL A 57 -2.68 1.24 -6.51
CA VAL A 57 -1.51 1.76 -5.80
C VAL A 57 -1.63 3.27 -5.59
N VAL A 58 -2.04 4.03 -6.60
CA VAL A 58 -2.26 5.48 -6.47
C VAL A 58 -3.35 5.78 -5.44
N VAL A 59 -4.48 5.08 -5.49
CA VAL A 59 -5.57 5.25 -4.52
C VAL A 59 -5.12 4.88 -3.11
N ALA A 60 -4.35 3.80 -2.95
CA ALA A 60 -3.80 3.40 -1.66
C ALA A 60 -2.86 4.46 -1.08
N LEU A 61 -2.01 5.08 -1.91
CA LEU A 61 -1.14 6.17 -1.47
C LEU A 61 -1.94 7.41 -1.04
N LEU A 62 -3.00 7.76 -1.76
CA LEU A 62 -3.88 8.86 -1.38
C LEU A 62 -4.60 8.57 -0.06
N LEU A 63 -5.19 7.37 0.08
CA LEU A 63 -5.85 6.96 1.31
C LEU A 63 -4.89 6.95 2.51
N TRP A 64 -3.68 6.41 2.31
CA TRP A 64 -2.64 6.45 3.34
C TRP A 64 -2.33 7.87 3.79
N TRP A 65 -2.14 8.80 2.84
CA TRP A 65 -1.88 10.21 3.15
C TRP A 65 -3.00 10.83 3.99
N PHE A 66 -4.26 10.59 3.62
CA PHE A 66 -5.41 11.15 4.33
C PHE A 66 -5.71 10.49 5.69
N ILE A 67 -5.34 9.22 5.89
CA ILE A 67 -5.66 8.48 7.13
C ILE A 67 -4.54 8.59 8.16
N ILE A 68 -3.28 8.68 7.69
CA ILE A 68 -2.11 8.53 8.55
C ILE A 68 -1.30 9.82 8.66
N VAL A 69 -1.26 10.66 7.62
CA VAL A 69 -0.42 11.86 7.59
C VAL A 69 -1.19 13.13 7.94
N ILE A 70 -2.40 13.30 7.40
CA ILE A 70 -3.31 14.41 7.73
C ILE A 70 -4.06 14.06 9.01
#